data_AF-A0A2E0QS80-F1
#
_entry.id   AF-A0A2E0QS80-F1
#
_cell.length_a   1.000
_cell.length_b   1.000
_cell.length_c   1.000
_cell.angle_alpha   90.00
_cell.angle_beta   90.00
_cell.angle_gamma   90.00
#
_symmetry.space_group_name_H-M   'P 1'
#
loop_
_entity.id
_entity.type
_entity.pdbx_description
1 polymer ?
#
loop_
_entity_poly.entity_id
_entity_poly.type
_entity_poly.pdbx_seq_one_letter_code
_entity_poly.pdbx_strand_id
1 'polypeptide(L)'
;MTMNNRESRSERGWTFVEMLVAIAISAVFLGAATLVMASISVNSKRLTSVVEVDIGSSTKLNFYGQAGNTLRVNSSPNYGKAARFEEFRDLILDDAYRSFGVYCLPRQLNNSIRPEFLRFEAGDAGSTSPLPRLDTPEAFRSFLADVEPTSAGIYDTAIRNVPDQDRPNTSIYMLSNASEEGYVRVHAIYEIDLVPSSSPYGTYASVRRYKNGSLTHYYDVFYPSGSGDAFHPVFVAFERSSRLAVNEGTAIDRFKVSDGNPFYLLWLPDPAINPYQLANWTASDPASSPRAAYEQMSGKTSMVIAIPMFPNL
;
A
#
# COMPACT_ATOMS: atom_id res chain seq x y z
N MET A 1 95.13 -6.71 14.45
CA MET A 1 94.89 -5.41 13.77
C MET A 1 93.54 -5.51 13.10
N THR A 2 92.48 -5.09 13.80
CA THR A 2 91.09 -5.15 13.35
C THR A 2 90.50 -3.76 13.55
N MET A 3 90.32 -3.03 12.44
CA MET A 3 89.64 -1.74 12.42
C MET A 3 88.14 -1.98 12.60
N ASN A 4 87.59 -1.53 13.72
CA ASN A 4 86.15 -1.41 13.92
C ASN A 4 85.63 -0.24 13.08
N ASN A 5 84.96 -0.56 11.97
CA ASN A 5 84.16 0.40 11.22
C ASN A 5 82.77 0.46 11.89
N ARG A 6 82.60 1.39 12.86
CA ARG A 6 81.27 1.74 13.36
C ARG A 6 80.81 2.98 12.60
N GLU A 7 80.03 2.76 11.54
CA GLU A 7 79.17 3.80 11.00
C GLU A 7 78.18 4.22 12.09
N SER A 8 78.30 5.47 12.55
CA SER A 8 77.31 6.09 13.41
C SER A 8 76.03 6.31 12.60
N ARG A 9 75.04 5.42 12.74
CA ARG A 9 73.66 5.76 12.40
C ARG A 9 73.26 6.95 13.26
N SER A 10 73.15 8.12 12.61
CA SER A 10 72.51 9.29 13.19
C SER A 10 71.05 8.93 13.51
N GLU A 11 70.75 8.60 14.76
CA GLU A 11 69.38 8.63 15.27
C GLU A 11 68.93 10.10 15.24
N ARG A 12 68.29 10.50 14.14
CA ARG A 12 67.69 11.82 14.00
C ARG A 12 66.43 11.84 14.85
N GLY A 13 66.48 12.50 16.01
CA GLY A 13 65.30 12.83 16.79
C GLY A 13 64.40 13.80 16.02
N TRP A 14 63.08 13.65 16.20
CA TRP A 14 62.08 14.52 15.57
C TRP A 14 62.19 15.93 16.13
N THR A 15 62.15 16.94 15.26
CA THR A 15 62.13 18.34 15.69
C THR A 15 60.77 18.69 16.30
N PHE A 16 60.75 19.66 17.21
CA PHE A 16 59.52 20.15 17.85
C PHE A 16 58.48 20.60 16.81
N VAL A 17 58.92 21.20 15.71
CA VAL A 17 58.05 21.64 14.61
C VAL A 17 57.40 20.44 13.90
N GLU A 18 58.15 19.38 13.65
CA GLU A 18 57.61 18.16 13.02
C GLU A 18 56.57 17.48 13.92
N MET A 19 56.79 17.42 15.24
CA MET A 19 55.79 16.89 16.16
C MET A 19 54.54 17.78 16.22
N LEU A 20 54.69 19.11 16.22
CA LEU A 20 53.57 20.05 16.25
C LEU A 20 52.71 19.94 14.98
N VAL A 21 53.35 19.85 13.81
CA VAL A 21 52.65 19.67 12.54
C VAL A 21 51.95 18.30 12.49
N ALA A 22 52.60 17.23 12.95
CA ALA A 22 51.99 15.91 13.00
C ALA A 22 50.73 15.90 13.89
N ILE A 23 50.80 16.49 15.08
CA ILE A 23 49.65 16.58 16.02
C ILE A 23 48.52 17.43 15.41
N ALA A 24 48.85 18.56 14.79
CA ALA A 24 47.85 19.42 14.15
C ALA A 24 47.11 18.70 13.01
N ILE A 25 47.85 17.99 12.14
CA ILE A 25 47.25 17.22 11.05
C ILE A 25 46.39 16.08 11.63
N SER A 26 46.87 15.35 12.63
CA SER A 26 46.09 14.29 13.29
C SER A 26 44.79 14.82 13.90
N ALA A 27 44.82 16.00 14.54
CA ALA A 27 43.62 16.61 15.12
C ALA A 27 42.59 16.98 14.05
N VAL A 28 43.02 17.52 12.90
CA VAL A 28 42.12 17.83 11.78
C VAL A 28 41.49 16.55 11.20
N PHE A 29 42.29 15.50 11.00
CA PHE A 29 41.77 14.22 10.50
C PHE A 29 40.79 13.57 11.47
N LEU A 30 41.08 13.56 12.76
CA LEU A 30 40.18 13.02 13.79
C LEU A 30 38.89 13.85 13.91
N GLY A 31 38.99 15.17 13.83
CA GLY A 31 37.83 16.07 13.82
C GLY A 31 36.91 15.84 12.61
N ALA A 32 37.49 15.70 11.41
CA ALA A 32 36.71 15.39 10.22
C ALA A 32 36.08 13.98 10.29
N ALA A 33 36.83 12.97 10.73
CA ALA A 33 36.33 11.60 10.85
C ALA A 33 35.18 11.47 11.87
N THR A 34 35.24 12.20 12.99
CA THR A 34 34.17 12.21 13.99
C THR A 34 32.90 12.89 13.47
N LEU A 35 33.02 13.99 12.73
CA LEU A 35 31.88 14.63 12.06
C LEU A 35 31.23 13.72 11.01
N VAL A 36 32.03 13.03 10.20
CA VAL A 36 31.52 12.05 9.23
C VAL A 36 30.84 10.88 9.95
N MET A 37 31.45 10.31 10.99
CA MET A 37 30.85 9.21 11.77
C MET A 37 29.58 9.63 12.51
N ALA A 38 29.51 10.86 13.01
CA ALA A 38 28.30 11.42 13.62
C ALA A 38 27.20 11.59 12.56
N SER A 39 27.52 12.13 11.39
CA SER A 39 26.58 12.25 10.27
C SER A 39 26.08 10.88 9.80
N ILE A 40 26.97 9.90 9.64
CA ILE A 40 26.61 8.52 9.29
C ILE A 40 25.74 7.90 10.38
N SER A 41 26.07 8.08 11.66
CA SER A 41 25.32 7.48 12.77
C SER A 41 23.93 8.08 12.97
N VAL A 42 23.78 9.40 12.75
CA VAL A 42 22.48 10.08 12.81
C VAL A 42 21.61 9.71 11.61
N ASN A 43 22.20 9.61 10.42
CA ASN A 43 21.48 9.23 9.22
C ASN A 43 21.17 7.72 9.17
N SER A 44 22.06 6.86 9.69
CA SER A 44 21.85 5.40 9.71
C SER A 44 20.70 4.99 10.64
N LYS A 45 20.52 5.67 11.78
CA LYS A 45 19.36 5.47 12.66
C LYS A 45 18.02 5.84 12.00
N ARG A 46 18.03 6.72 11.00
CA ARG A 46 16.85 7.05 10.18
C ARG A 46 16.62 6.07 9.02
N LEU A 47 17.61 5.28 8.63
CA LEU A 47 17.56 4.47 7.41
C LEU A 47 16.90 3.07 7.60
N THR A 48 16.83 2.53 8.82
CA THR A 48 16.25 1.19 9.05
C THR A 48 15.74 1.00 10.49
N SER A 49 14.61 1.61 10.86
CA SER A 49 13.87 1.21 12.06
C SER A 49 12.95 0.03 11.72
N VAL A 50 13.54 -1.17 11.63
CA VAL A 50 12.75 -2.41 11.61
C VAL A 50 12.18 -2.60 13.01
N VAL A 51 10.86 -2.71 13.09
CA VAL A 51 10.10 -2.87 14.33
C VAL A 51 9.33 -4.18 14.25
N GLU A 52 9.25 -4.88 15.37
CA GLU A 52 8.40 -6.05 15.49
C GLU A 52 7.00 -5.62 15.92
N VAL A 53 6.00 -5.93 15.10
CA VAL A 53 4.62 -5.48 15.26
C VAL A 53 3.71 -6.70 15.40
N ASP A 54 2.85 -6.71 16.41
CA ASP A 54 1.78 -7.71 16.54
C ASP A 54 0.60 -7.33 15.64
N ILE A 55 0.29 -8.18 14.67
CA ILE A 55 -0.85 -8.02 13.75
C ILE A 55 -1.95 -9.08 13.98
N GLY A 56 -1.76 -9.96 14.96
CA GLY A 56 -2.65 -11.07 15.24
C GLY A 56 -2.39 -12.32 14.39
N SER A 57 -2.64 -13.49 14.97
CA SER A 57 -2.35 -14.78 14.34
C SER A 57 -3.25 -15.11 13.14
N SER A 58 -4.54 -14.79 13.23
CA SER A 58 -5.50 -14.98 12.14
C SER A 58 -5.15 -14.12 10.92
N THR A 59 -4.77 -12.86 11.17
CA THR A 59 -4.34 -11.91 10.15
C THR A 59 -3.05 -12.35 9.48
N LYS A 60 -2.01 -12.69 10.26
CA LYS A 60 -0.73 -13.14 9.70
C LYS A 60 -0.88 -14.42 8.86
N LEU A 61 -1.70 -15.37 9.33
CA LEU A 61 -1.97 -16.59 8.59
C LEU A 61 -2.72 -16.30 7.29
N ASN A 62 -3.74 -15.43 7.32
CA ASN A 62 -4.48 -15.06 6.13
C ASN A 62 -3.63 -14.28 5.11
N PHE A 63 -2.77 -13.38 5.57
CA PHE A 63 -1.97 -12.51 4.71
C PHE A 63 -0.81 -13.27 4.06
N TYR A 64 -0.07 -14.05 4.85
CA TYR A 64 1.22 -14.60 4.46
C TYR A 64 1.29 -16.13 4.47
N GLY A 65 0.23 -16.82 4.92
CA GLY A 65 0.28 -18.27 5.12
C GLY A 65 1.25 -18.69 6.23
N GLN A 66 1.56 -17.78 7.16
CA GLN A 66 2.57 -17.99 8.21
C GLN A 66 1.93 -18.01 9.60
N ALA A 67 2.45 -18.91 10.45
CA ALA A 67 2.08 -18.95 11.86
C ALA A 67 2.72 -17.82 12.68
N GLY A 68 2.20 -17.63 13.90
CA GLY A 68 2.62 -16.56 14.83
C GLY A 68 1.77 -15.29 14.69
N ASN A 69 2.02 -14.32 15.56
CA ASN A 69 1.26 -13.08 15.66
C ASN A 69 2.09 -11.83 15.27
N THR A 70 3.43 -11.91 15.39
CA THR A 70 4.31 -10.78 15.08
C THR A 70 4.94 -10.83 13.69
N LEU A 71 5.22 -9.66 13.14
CA LEU A 71 5.97 -9.44 11.90
C LEU A 71 7.04 -8.37 12.10
N ARG A 72 8.21 -8.54 11.48
CA ARG A 72 9.24 -7.49 11.43
C ARG A 72 9.03 -6.64 10.18
N VAL A 73 8.67 -5.38 10.39
CA VAL A 73 8.30 -4.42 9.34
C VAL A 73 9.07 -3.13 9.53
N ASN A 74 9.23 -2.35 8.47
CA ASN A 74 9.86 -1.04 8.57
C ASN A 74 8.87 -0.01 9.11
N SER A 75 9.28 0.76 10.11
CA SER A 75 8.52 1.92 10.54
C SER A 75 8.68 3.05 9.53
N SER A 76 7.58 3.72 9.23
CA SER A 76 7.57 5.01 8.53
C SER A 76 8.19 6.12 9.41
N PRO A 77 8.77 7.17 8.80
CA PRO A 77 9.06 7.30 7.37
C PRO A 77 10.27 6.43 6.95
N ASN A 78 10.17 5.77 5.80
CA ASN A 78 11.21 4.93 5.20
C ASN A 78 11.29 5.14 3.67
N TYR A 79 12.22 6.01 3.25
CA TYR A 79 12.42 6.33 1.84
C TYR A 79 12.99 5.17 1.01
N GLY A 80 13.73 4.24 1.64
CA GLY A 80 14.28 3.06 0.95
C GLY A 80 13.19 2.12 0.44
N LYS A 81 12.01 2.14 1.05
CA LYS A 81 10.84 1.34 0.63
C LYS A 81 9.98 2.02 -0.44
N ALA A 82 10.18 3.30 -0.73
CA ALA A 82 9.46 3.98 -1.80
C ALA A 82 9.73 3.33 -3.18
N ALA A 83 10.93 2.80 -3.42
CA ALA A 83 11.22 2.06 -4.65
C ALA A 83 10.38 0.79 -4.84
N ARG A 84 10.08 0.07 -3.73
CA ARG A 84 9.19 -1.11 -3.76
C ARG A 84 7.75 -0.74 -4.04
N PHE A 85 7.35 0.46 -3.62
CA PHE A 85 6.06 1.00 -3.98
C PHE A 85 5.97 1.26 -5.49
N GLU A 86 6.94 1.94 -6.11
CA GLU A 86 6.89 2.25 -7.55
C GLU A 86 6.84 0.97 -8.40
N GLU A 87 7.63 -0.05 -8.03
CA GLU A 87 7.55 -1.39 -8.63
C GLU A 87 6.12 -1.98 -8.52
N PHE A 88 5.49 -1.84 -7.36
CA PHE A 88 4.13 -2.33 -7.13
C PHE A 88 3.07 -1.51 -7.86
N ARG A 89 3.29 -0.20 -8.03
CA ARG A 89 2.44 0.70 -8.82
C ARG A 89 2.46 0.33 -10.30
N ASP A 90 3.63 0.05 -10.85
CA ASP A 90 3.74 -0.40 -12.24
C ASP A 90 3.03 -1.75 -12.42
N LEU A 91 3.16 -2.65 -11.43
CA LEU A 91 2.50 -3.95 -11.43
C LEU A 91 0.97 -3.85 -11.40
N ILE A 92 0.39 -3.00 -10.53
CA ILE A 92 -1.07 -2.82 -10.45
C ILE A 92 -1.61 -2.18 -11.73
N LEU A 93 -0.87 -1.28 -12.36
CA LEU A 93 -1.25 -0.69 -13.64
C LEU A 93 -1.19 -1.71 -14.78
N ASP A 94 -0.12 -2.50 -14.89
CA ASP A 94 0.00 -3.56 -15.91
C ASP A 94 -1.12 -4.60 -15.79
N ASP A 95 -1.42 -5.05 -14.56
CA ASP A 95 -2.52 -5.99 -14.34
C ASP A 95 -3.89 -5.36 -14.62
N ALA A 96 -4.09 -4.07 -14.28
CA ALA A 96 -5.30 -3.36 -14.63
C ALA A 96 -5.48 -3.30 -16.16
N TYR A 97 -4.46 -2.91 -16.93
CA TYR A 97 -4.57 -2.86 -18.40
C TYR A 97 -4.86 -4.22 -19.05
N ARG A 98 -4.44 -5.33 -18.43
CA ARG A 98 -4.75 -6.69 -18.90
C ARG A 98 -6.15 -7.17 -18.52
N SER A 99 -6.86 -6.40 -17.70
CA SER A 99 -8.17 -6.76 -17.17
C SER A 99 -9.28 -6.10 -17.97
N PHE A 100 -10.39 -6.80 -18.21
CA PHE A 100 -11.57 -6.18 -18.81
C PHE A 100 -12.37 -5.37 -17.78
N GLY A 101 -12.28 -5.72 -16.49
CA GLY A 101 -13.01 -5.09 -15.40
C GLY A 101 -12.19 -5.04 -14.11
N VAL A 102 -12.26 -3.93 -13.40
CA VAL A 102 -11.64 -3.71 -12.09
C VAL A 102 -12.71 -3.33 -11.08
N TYR A 103 -12.74 -4.01 -9.92
CA TYR A 103 -13.75 -3.77 -8.89
C TYR A 103 -13.12 -3.64 -7.51
N CYS A 104 -13.31 -2.48 -6.89
CA CYS A 104 -12.85 -2.22 -5.51
C CYS A 104 -14.01 -2.48 -4.53
N LEU A 105 -13.79 -3.39 -3.58
CA LEU A 105 -14.75 -3.75 -2.54
C LEU A 105 -14.15 -3.42 -1.17
N PRO A 106 -14.80 -2.58 -0.34
CA PRO A 106 -14.37 -2.30 1.01
C PRO A 106 -14.78 -3.46 1.92
N ARG A 107 -14.01 -3.67 2.98
CA ARG A 107 -14.26 -4.75 3.94
C ARG A 107 -13.72 -4.39 5.32
N GLN A 108 -14.33 -4.99 6.34
CA GLN A 108 -13.81 -4.97 7.70
C GLN A 108 -12.97 -6.22 7.98
N LEU A 109 -13.43 -7.39 7.51
CA LEU A 109 -12.82 -8.69 7.78
C LEU A 109 -11.68 -9.00 6.79
N ASN A 110 -10.83 -9.96 7.17
CA ASN A 110 -9.81 -10.50 6.28
C ASN A 110 -10.47 -11.25 5.10
N ASN A 111 -9.98 -10.99 3.89
CA ASN A 111 -10.51 -11.66 2.70
C ASN A 111 -10.02 -13.12 2.64
N SER A 112 -10.93 -14.07 2.60
CA SER A 112 -10.63 -15.49 2.31
C SER A 112 -10.97 -15.89 0.88
N ILE A 113 -11.55 -14.98 0.08
CA ILE A 113 -12.07 -15.26 -1.26
C ILE A 113 -11.04 -14.83 -2.29
N ARG A 114 -10.17 -15.78 -2.66
CA ARG A 114 -9.09 -15.58 -3.64
C ARG A 114 -9.10 -16.61 -4.79
N PRO A 115 -10.24 -16.84 -5.46
CA PRO A 115 -10.33 -17.85 -6.52
C PRO A 115 -9.57 -17.42 -7.78
N GLU A 116 -9.17 -18.39 -8.60
CA GLU A 116 -8.69 -18.14 -9.97
C GLU A 116 -9.86 -17.96 -10.96
N PHE A 117 -10.98 -18.64 -10.71
CA PHE A 117 -12.14 -18.64 -11.58
C PHE A 117 -13.41 -18.41 -10.77
N LEU A 118 -14.30 -17.56 -11.29
CA LEU A 118 -15.65 -17.36 -10.78
C LEU A 118 -16.61 -18.03 -11.76
N ARG A 119 -17.28 -19.09 -11.30
CA ARG A 119 -18.28 -19.80 -12.09
C ARG A 119 -19.61 -19.06 -12.02
N PHE A 120 -20.29 -18.90 -13.15
CA PHE A 120 -21.63 -18.31 -13.22
C PHE A 120 -22.53 -19.09 -14.17
N GLU A 121 -23.67 -19.57 -13.65
CA GLU A 121 -24.58 -20.48 -14.38
C GLU A 121 -25.22 -19.84 -15.63
N ALA A 122 -25.35 -18.51 -15.64
CA ALA A 122 -25.86 -17.79 -16.81
C ALA A 122 -24.93 -17.88 -18.04
N GLY A 123 -23.66 -18.27 -17.85
CA GLY A 123 -22.71 -18.46 -18.94
C GLY A 123 -22.62 -19.90 -19.45
N ASP A 124 -23.31 -20.86 -18.83
CA ASP A 124 -23.28 -22.26 -19.26
C ASP A 124 -23.95 -22.42 -20.65
N ALA A 125 -23.42 -23.33 -21.47
CA ALA A 125 -23.96 -23.61 -22.79
C ALA A 125 -25.47 -23.95 -22.73
N GLY A 126 -26.31 -23.17 -23.41
CA GLY A 126 -27.76 -23.36 -23.42
C GLY A 126 -28.50 -22.77 -22.22
N SER A 127 -27.82 -22.00 -21.35
CA SER A 127 -28.46 -21.25 -20.28
C SER A 127 -29.44 -20.21 -20.84
N THR A 128 -30.60 -20.08 -20.19
CA THR A 128 -31.61 -19.05 -20.51
C THR A 128 -31.58 -17.89 -19.51
N SER A 129 -30.76 -18.00 -18.47
CA SER A 129 -30.58 -16.96 -17.47
C SER A 129 -29.87 -15.75 -18.08
N PRO A 130 -30.26 -14.52 -17.72
CA PRO A 130 -29.59 -13.34 -18.23
C PRO A 130 -28.14 -13.28 -17.72
N LEU A 131 -27.21 -12.89 -18.60
CA LEU A 131 -25.82 -12.68 -18.22
C LEU A 131 -25.69 -11.60 -17.13
N PRO A 132 -24.81 -11.79 -16.14
CA PRO A 132 -24.60 -10.81 -15.09
C PRO A 132 -24.08 -9.50 -15.69
N ARG A 133 -24.68 -8.38 -15.29
CA ARG A 133 -24.20 -7.05 -15.67
C ARG A 133 -23.22 -6.57 -14.61
N LEU A 134 -21.93 -6.71 -14.88
CA LEU A 134 -20.86 -6.23 -14.01
C LEU A 134 -20.49 -4.81 -14.42
N ASP A 135 -21.38 -3.86 -14.17
CA ASP A 135 -21.23 -2.47 -14.61
C ASP A 135 -20.87 -1.50 -13.49
N THR A 136 -21.03 -1.93 -12.23
CA THR A 136 -20.80 -1.16 -11.01
C THR A 136 -20.11 -2.03 -9.96
N PRO A 137 -19.43 -1.42 -8.96
CA PRO A 137 -18.88 -2.16 -7.83
C PRO A 137 -19.95 -2.96 -7.09
N GLU A 138 -21.16 -2.41 -6.96
CA GLU A 138 -22.28 -3.06 -6.27
C GLU A 138 -22.83 -4.26 -7.05
N ALA A 139 -22.93 -4.15 -8.37
CA ALA A 139 -23.32 -5.28 -9.20
C ALA A 139 -22.29 -6.41 -9.12
N PHE A 140 -20.99 -6.08 -9.11
CA PHE A 140 -19.94 -7.08 -8.90
C PHE A 140 -19.97 -7.69 -7.49
N ARG A 141 -20.22 -6.89 -6.43
CA ARG A 141 -20.38 -7.38 -5.06
C ARG A 141 -21.52 -8.39 -4.96
N SER A 142 -22.67 -8.06 -5.55
CA SER A 142 -23.85 -8.94 -5.58
C SER A 142 -23.57 -10.21 -6.37
N PHE A 143 -22.97 -10.09 -7.56
CA PHE A 143 -22.52 -11.23 -8.35
C PHE A 143 -21.56 -12.14 -7.55
N LEU A 144 -20.58 -11.56 -6.85
CA LEU A 144 -19.63 -12.31 -6.04
C LEU A 144 -20.33 -13.06 -4.91
N ALA A 145 -21.35 -12.46 -4.28
CA ALA A 145 -22.17 -13.10 -3.26
C ALA A 145 -23.00 -14.27 -3.82
N ASP A 146 -23.43 -14.21 -5.08
CA ASP A 146 -24.17 -15.30 -5.72
C ASP A 146 -23.24 -16.48 -6.07
N VAL A 147 -22.07 -16.20 -6.63
CA VAL A 147 -21.13 -17.25 -7.09
C VAL A 147 -20.26 -17.83 -5.96
N GLU A 148 -19.97 -17.01 -4.95
CA GLU A 148 -19.19 -17.37 -3.76
C GLU A 148 -19.95 -16.89 -2.51
N PRO A 149 -20.93 -17.66 -2.00
CA PRO A 149 -21.82 -17.20 -0.92
C PRO A 149 -21.13 -16.78 0.37
N THR A 150 -19.94 -17.33 0.65
CA THR A 150 -19.12 -16.94 1.80
C THR A 150 -18.59 -15.50 1.71
N SER A 151 -18.51 -14.93 0.50
CA SER A 151 -18.11 -13.55 0.26
C SER A 151 -19.09 -12.53 0.83
N ALA A 152 -20.38 -12.89 0.95
CA ALA A 152 -21.40 -12.01 1.51
C ALA A 152 -21.14 -11.62 2.98
N GLY A 153 -20.45 -12.48 3.74
CA GLY A 153 -20.03 -12.18 5.10
C GLY A 153 -18.83 -11.22 5.20
N ILE A 154 -18.04 -11.08 4.13
CA ILE A 154 -16.86 -10.22 4.06
C ILE A 154 -17.22 -8.87 3.42
N TYR A 155 -18.01 -8.91 2.35
CA TYR A 155 -18.50 -7.77 1.57
C TYR A 155 -19.99 -7.56 1.84
N ASP A 156 -20.27 -7.23 3.10
CA ASP A 156 -21.61 -7.23 3.71
C ASP A 156 -22.46 -5.99 3.37
N THR A 157 -21.84 -4.93 2.86
CA THR A 157 -22.48 -3.63 2.69
C THR A 157 -22.36 -3.15 1.26
N ALA A 158 -23.44 -2.53 0.79
CA ALA A 158 -23.49 -1.97 -0.54
C ALA A 158 -22.55 -0.76 -0.66
N ILE A 159 -21.84 -0.67 -1.79
CA ILE A 159 -20.80 0.34 -1.98
C ILE A 159 -21.39 1.54 -2.71
N ARG A 160 -21.16 2.74 -2.16
CA ARG A 160 -21.59 4.01 -2.77
C ARG A 160 -20.43 4.97 -2.95
N ASN A 161 -19.59 4.70 -3.94
CA ASN A 161 -18.42 5.48 -4.34
C ASN A 161 -17.32 5.61 -3.28
N VAL A 162 -17.65 6.01 -2.06
CA VAL A 162 -16.74 6.11 -0.93
C VAL A 162 -17.01 4.97 0.06
N PRO A 163 -15.98 4.25 0.53
CA PRO A 163 -16.10 3.30 1.63
C PRO A 163 -16.58 3.93 2.93
N ASP A 164 -17.38 3.19 3.70
CA ASP A 164 -17.73 3.57 5.07
C ASP A 164 -16.50 3.48 5.99
N GLN A 165 -16.46 4.34 7.01
CA GLN A 165 -15.31 4.47 7.92
C GLN A 165 -14.99 3.20 8.74
N ASP A 166 -16.00 2.35 8.96
CA ASP A 166 -15.88 1.06 9.65
C ASP A 166 -15.34 -0.07 8.76
N ARG A 167 -15.13 0.20 7.46
CA ARG A 167 -14.57 -0.75 6.47
C ARG A 167 -13.25 -0.24 5.89
N PRO A 168 -12.18 -0.17 6.72
CA PRO A 168 -10.94 0.49 6.33
C PRO A 168 -10.11 -0.29 5.30
N ASN A 169 -10.39 -1.59 5.12
CA ASN A 169 -9.62 -2.44 4.23
C ASN A 169 -10.30 -2.54 2.86
N THR A 170 -9.54 -2.86 1.82
CA THR A 170 -10.07 -2.95 0.44
C THR A 170 -9.53 -4.19 -0.26
N SER A 171 -10.40 -4.85 -1.01
CA SER A 171 -10.03 -5.86 -2.02
C SER A 171 -10.30 -5.30 -3.41
N ILE A 172 -9.36 -5.46 -4.32
CA ILE A 172 -9.46 -5.03 -5.71
C ILE A 172 -9.42 -6.27 -6.59
N TYR A 173 -10.55 -6.61 -7.20
CA TYR A 173 -10.66 -7.73 -8.13
C TYR A 173 -10.39 -7.24 -9.54
N MET A 174 -9.46 -7.91 -10.22
CA MET A 174 -9.10 -7.66 -11.61
C MET A 174 -9.54 -8.85 -12.46
N LEU A 175 -10.52 -8.64 -13.32
CA LEU A 175 -11.16 -9.70 -14.09
C LEU A 175 -10.63 -9.75 -15.53
N SER A 176 -10.47 -10.95 -16.04
CA SER A 176 -10.02 -11.27 -17.39
C SER A 176 -10.94 -12.32 -18.01
N ASN A 177 -10.95 -12.37 -19.35
CA ASN A 177 -11.76 -13.36 -20.06
C ASN A 177 -11.24 -14.77 -19.76
N ALA A 178 -12.14 -15.71 -19.48
CA ALA A 178 -11.82 -17.12 -19.47
C ALA A 178 -12.01 -17.72 -20.87
N SER A 179 -11.30 -18.80 -21.16
CA SER A 179 -11.51 -19.59 -22.38
C SER A 179 -12.72 -20.53 -22.27
N GLU A 180 -13.18 -20.80 -21.06
CA GLU A 180 -14.28 -21.71 -20.75
C GLU A 180 -15.59 -20.92 -20.60
N GLU A 181 -16.66 -21.42 -21.21
CA GLU A 181 -18.01 -20.90 -21.03
C GLU A 181 -18.46 -21.09 -19.56
N GLY A 182 -19.23 -20.14 -19.03
CA GLY A 182 -19.66 -20.18 -17.63
C GLY A 182 -18.62 -19.74 -16.61
N TYR A 183 -17.44 -19.28 -17.04
CA TYR A 183 -16.38 -18.80 -16.12
C TYR A 183 -15.89 -17.39 -16.45
N VAL A 184 -15.62 -16.63 -15.39
CA VAL A 184 -14.81 -15.41 -15.45
C VAL A 184 -13.50 -15.68 -14.75
N ARG A 185 -12.38 -15.33 -15.37
CA ARG A 185 -11.08 -15.52 -14.76
C ARG A 185 -10.72 -14.29 -13.91
N VAL A 186 -10.29 -14.53 -12.69
CA VAL A 186 -9.68 -13.49 -11.85
C VAL A 186 -8.20 -13.43 -12.17
N HIS A 187 -7.77 -12.36 -12.85
CA HIS A 187 -6.38 -12.17 -13.27
C HIS A 187 -5.46 -11.93 -12.07
N ALA A 188 -5.91 -11.06 -11.15
CA ALA A 188 -5.25 -10.75 -9.90
C ALA A 188 -6.25 -10.21 -8.87
N ILE A 189 -5.90 -10.36 -7.59
CA ILE A 189 -6.59 -9.70 -6.48
C ILE A 189 -5.57 -8.91 -5.70
N TYR A 190 -5.83 -7.63 -5.51
CA TYR A 190 -5.03 -6.79 -4.63
C TYR A 190 -5.77 -6.56 -3.33
N GLU A 191 -5.05 -6.58 -2.21
CA GLU A 191 -5.60 -6.35 -0.89
C GLU A 191 -4.81 -5.24 -0.22
N ILE A 192 -5.52 -4.22 0.25
CA ILE A 192 -4.98 -3.12 1.04
C ILE A 192 -5.58 -3.26 2.44
N ASP A 193 -4.72 -3.46 3.43
CA ASP A 193 -5.15 -3.64 4.82
C ASP A 193 -4.47 -2.65 5.75
N LEU A 194 -5.26 -2.14 6.68
CA LEU A 194 -4.90 -1.26 7.77
C LEU A 194 -5.25 -1.95 9.08
N VAL A 195 -4.25 -2.59 9.68
CA VAL A 195 -4.41 -3.39 10.89
C VAL A 195 -3.93 -2.58 12.09
N PRO A 196 -4.81 -2.21 13.04
CA PRO A 196 -4.37 -1.55 14.26
C PRO A 196 -3.52 -2.50 15.09
N SER A 197 -2.42 -2.01 15.64
CA SER A 197 -1.53 -2.74 16.55
C SER A 197 -1.41 -2.01 17.88
N SER A 198 -1.43 -2.77 18.97
CA SER A 198 -1.18 -2.28 20.33
C SER A 198 0.27 -2.53 20.80
N SER A 199 1.06 -3.27 20.01
CA SER A 199 2.43 -3.65 20.36
C SER A 199 3.34 -3.64 19.12
N PRO A 200 4.02 -2.51 18.85
CA PRO A 200 3.80 -1.18 19.45
C PRO A 200 2.52 -0.50 18.93
N TYR A 201 2.07 0.54 19.66
CA TYR A 201 0.87 1.30 19.29
C TYR A 201 1.01 2.01 17.94
N GLY A 202 0.17 1.64 16.98
CA GLY A 202 0.12 2.22 15.64
C GLY A 202 -0.73 1.42 14.68
N THR A 203 -0.52 1.61 13.38
CA THR A 203 -1.24 0.90 12.31
C THR A 203 -0.24 0.21 11.40
N TYR A 204 -0.38 -1.10 11.26
CA TYR A 204 0.28 -1.87 10.23
C TYR A 204 -0.49 -1.73 8.92
N ALA A 205 0.15 -1.18 7.89
CA ALA A 205 -0.41 -1.08 6.56
C ALA A 205 0.30 -2.03 5.61
N SER A 206 -0.46 -2.73 4.77
CA SER A 206 0.13 -3.58 3.74
C SER A 206 -0.70 -3.54 2.46
N VAL A 207 0.01 -3.68 1.34
CA VAL A 207 -0.60 -3.91 0.04
C VAL A 207 -0.05 -5.20 -0.52
N ARG A 208 -0.95 -6.11 -0.88
CA ARG A 208 -0.62 -7.49 -1.25
C ARG A 208 -1.29 -7.83 -2.57
N ARG A 209 -0.60 -8.61 -3.39
CA ARG A 209 -1.10 -9.12 -4.67
C ARG A 209 -1.18 -10.63 -4.65
N TYR A 210 -2.39 -11.14 -4.86
CA TYR A 210 -2.67 -12.54 -5.02
C TYR A 210 -2.94 -12.87 -6.48
N LYS A 211 -2.38 -13.99 -6.94
CA LYS A 211 -2.66 -14.57 -8.25
C LYS A 211 -2.89 -16.05 -8.06
N ASN A 212 -4.02 -16.56 -8.56
CA ASN A 212 -4.43 -17.95 -8.40
C ASN A 212 -4.41 -18.41 -6.93
N GLY A 213 -4.96 -17.58 -6.03
CA GLY A 213 -4.98 -17.84 -4.58
C GLY A 213 -3.66 -17.65 -3.84
N SER A 214 -2.53 -17.50 -4.54
CA SER A 214 -1.20 -17.42 -3.94
C SER A 214 -0.68 -15.99 -3.85
N LEU A 215 -0.05 -15.63 -2.72
CA LEU A 215 0.63 -14.35 -2.56
C LEU A 215 1.85 -14.29 -3.49
N THR A 216 1.92 -13.28 -4.36
CA THR A 216 3.01 -13.12 -5.32
C THR A 216 3.91 -11.93 -4.99
N HIS A 217 3.32 -10.80 -4.62
CA HIS A 217 4.03 -9.55 -4.33
C HIS A 217 3.35 -8.87 -3.15
N TYR A 218 4.12 -8.15 -2.36
CA TYR A 218 3.59 -7.26 -1.34
C TYR A 218 4.62 -6.21 -0.95
N TYR A 219 4.12 -5.14 -0.34
CA TYR A 219 4.91 -4.29 0.53
C TYR A 219 4.12 -3.96 1.78
N ASP A 220 4.84 -3.62 2.83
CA ASP A 220 4.30 -3.32 4.14
C ASP A 220 5.05 -2.15 4.79
N VAL A 221 4.35 -1.46 5.67
CA VAL A 221 4.90 -0.38 6.48
C VAL A 221 4.13 -0.30 7.79
N PHE A 222 4.85 0.01 8.87
CA PHE A 222 4.24 0.36 10.14
C PHE A 222 4.17 1.87 10.28
N TYR A 223 2.99 2.37 10.64
CA TYR A 223 2.74 3.75 11.01
C TYR A 223 2.65 3.85 12.53
N PRO A 224 3.68 4.36 13.22
CA PRO A 224 3.58 4.69 14.63
C PRO A 224 2.40 5.64 14.87
N SER A 225 1.68 5.42 15.97
CA SER A 225 0.58 6.29 16.40
C SER A 225 1.02 7.75 16.59
N GLY A 226 0.06 8.66 16.44
CA GLY A 226 0.25 10.10 16.64
C GLY A 226 -1.09 10.82 16.75
N SER A 227 -1.07 12.16 16.71
CA SER A 227 -2.27 13.00 16.81
C SER A 227 -3.05 13.12 15.50
N GLY A 228 -2.51 12.59 14.41
CA GLY A 228 -3.09 12.64 13.08
C GLY A 228 -4.24 11.64 12.89
N ASP A 229 -5.04 11.88 11.87
CA ASP A 229 -6.20 11.06 11.52
C ASP A 229 -5.81 9.73 10.84
N ALA A 230 -6.73 8.76 10.90
CA ALA A 230 -6.59 7.49 10.20
C ALA A 230 -6.37 7.67 8.69
N PHE A 231 -5.61 6.74 8.11
CA PHE A 231 -5.39 6.62 6.67
C PHE A 231 -6.64 6.01 6.00
N HIS A 232 -7.68 6.81 5.81
CA HIS A 232 -8.95 6.36 5.23
C HIS A 232 -9.64 7.56 4.55
N PRO A 233 -10.39 7.37 3.45
CA PRO A 233 -10.60 6.13 2.70
C PRO A 233 -9.41 5.74 1.81
N VAL A 234 -9.32 4.45 1.48
CA VAL A 234 -8.29 3.90 0.59
C VAL A 234 -8.65 4.07 -0.89
N PHE A 235 -9.94 4.22 -1.22
CA PHE A 235 -10.37 4.46 -2.59
C PHE A 235 -11.65 5.29 -2.66
N VAL A 236 -11.90 5.86 -3.84
CA VAL A 236 -13.19 6.40 -4.25
C VAL A 236 -13.50 5.95 -5.67
N ALA A 237 -14.74 5.54 -5.94
CA ALA A 237 -15.23 5.21 -7.27
C ALA A 237 -15.96 6.40 -7.92
N PHE A 238 -15.79 6.55 -9.23
CA PHE A 238 -16.48 7.50 -10.08
C PHE A 238 -17.22 6.73 -11.15
N GLU A 239 -18.55 6.84 -11.14
CA GLU A 239 -19.43 6.15 -12.07
C GLU A 239 -19.62 6.97 -13.36
N ARG A 240 -20.17 6.36 -14.40
CA ARG A 240 -20.40 7.06 -15.68
C ARG A 240 -21.63 7.97 -15.61
N SER A 241 -21.56 9.16 -16.20
CA SER A 241 -22.64 10.17 -16.20
C SER A 241 -23.99 9.71 -16.75
N SER A 242 -23.97 8.78 -17.70
CA SER A 242 -25.20 8.19 -18.26
C SER A 242 -25.85 7.14 -17.36
N ARG A 243 -25.26 6.84 -16.20
CA ARG A 243 -25.74 5.81 -15.26
C ARG A 243 -25.75 6.35 -13.84
N LEU A 244 -26.87 6.97 -13.47
CA LEU A 244 -27.22 7.14 -12.07
C LEU A 244 -27.74 5.79 -11.57
N ALA A 245 -26.91 5.03 -10.85
CA ALA A 245 -27.34 3.75 -10.27
C ALA A 245 -28.50 3.94 -9.26
N VAL A 246 -28.68 5.15 -8.72
CA VAL A 246 -29.79 5.56 -7.83
C VAL A 246 -30.09 7.05 -8.05
N ASN A 247 -31.37 7.46 -8.04
CA ASN A 247 -31.77 8.87 -8.00
C ASN A 247 -31.23 9.51 -6.70
N GLU A 248 -30.12 10.24 -6.78
CA GLU A 248 -29.58 11.00 -5.65
C GLU A 248 -30.40 12.29 -5.45
N GLY A 249 -30.53 12.73 -4.19
CA GLY A 249 -31.04 14.07 -3.89
C GLY A 249 -30.12 15.16 -4.46
N THR A 250 -30.62 16.40 -4.53
CA THR A 250 -30.03 17.55 -5.25
C THR A 250 -28.59 17.98 -4.89
N ALA A 251 -27.95 17.40 -3.87
CA ALA A 251 -26.72 17.95 -3.29
C ALA A 251 -25.40 17.24 -3.65
N ILE A 252 -25.39 15.98 -4.14
CA ILE A 252 -24.16 15.14 -4.07
C ILE A 252 -23.62 14.71 -5.46
N ASP A 253 -24.41 14.87 -6.54
CA ASP A 253 -24.27 14.05 -7.75
C ASP A 253 -23.06 14.35 -8.66
N ARG A 254 -22.68 15.62 -8.88
CA ARG A 254 -21.73 15.98 -9.96
C ARG A 254 -20.28 15.52 -9.77
N PHE A 255 -19.85 15.19 -8.55
CA PHE A 255 -18.47 14.77 -8.26
C PHE A 255 -18.33 13.25 -8.13
N LYS A 256 -19.44 12.53 -8.28
CA LYS A 256 -19.50 11.08 -8.31
C LYS A 256 -19.47 10.52 -9.73
N VAL A 257 -19.45 11.42 -10.71
CA VAL A 257 -19.72 11.15 -12.10
C VAL A 257 -18.50 11.51 -12.95
N SER A 258 -18.12 10.61 -13.84
CA SER A 258 -17.20 10.80 -14.96
C SER A 258 -18.01 11.00 -16.23
N ASP A 259 -17.70 12.06 -16.99
CA ASP A 259 -18.29 12.30 -18.32
C ASP A 259 -17.89 11.22 -19.33
N GLY A 260 -16.78 10.53 -19.08
CA GLY A 260 -16.23 9.47 -19.92
C GLY A 260 -16.37 8.08 -19.30
N ASN A 261 -15.24 7.39 -19.14
CA ASN A 261 -15.21 6.05 -18.56
C ASN A 261 -15.21 6.11 -17.03
N PRO A 262 -15.89 5.18 -16.33
CA PRO A 262 -15.83 5.09 -14.88
C PRO A 262 -14.44 4.66 -14.43
N PHE A 263 -14.00 5.14 -13.27
CA PHE A 263 -12.66 4.90 -12.73
C PHE A 263 -12.65 4.93 -11.20
N TYR A 264 -11.59 4.41 -10.61
CA TYR A 264 -11.30 4.55 -9.18
C TYR A 264 -10.11 5.47 -8.99
N LEU A 265 -10.17 6.28 -7.95
CA LEU A 265 -8.99 6.87 -7.35
C LEU A 265 -8.59 6.04 -6.15
N LEU A 266 -7.34 5.61 -6.10
CA LEU A 266 -6.77 4.76 -5.07
C LEU A 266 -5.63 5.49 -4.36
N TRP A 267 -5.68 5.52 -3.04
CA TRP A 267 -4.62 6.00 -2.17
C TRP A 267 -3.93 4.80 -1.53
N LEU A 268 -2.65 4.64 -1.84
CA LEU A 268 -1.86 3.54 -1.34
C LEU A 268 -1.04 3.99 -0.10
N PRO A 269 -0.84 3.10 0.89
CA PRO A 269 0.03 3.36 2.03
C PRO A 269 1.43 3.78 1.58
N ASP A 270 1.82 5.02 1.88
CA ASP A 270 3.14 5.56 1.56
C ASP A 270 4.16 5.19 2.65
N PRO A 271 5.26 4.47 2.34
CA PRO A 271 6.29 4.19 3.33
C PRO A 271 7.06 5.44 3.79
N ALA A 272 7.12 6.48 2.96
CA ALA A 272 7.92 7.68 3.18
C ALA A 272 7.21 8.76 4.02
N ILE A 273 5.90 8.63 4.23
CA ILE A 273 5.06 9.58 4.97
C ILE A 273 4.34 8.85 6.10
N ASN A 274 4.33 9.40 7.31
CA ASN A 274 3.46 8.90 8.38
C ASN A 274 2.19 9.75 8.47
N PRO A 275 1.01 9.24 8.05
CA PRO A 275 -0.23 10.01 8.05
C PRO A 275 -0.70 10.42 9.45
N TYR A 276 -0.31 9.66 10.49
CA TYR A 276 -0.70 9.92 11.89
C TYR A 276 0.15 11.00 12.57
N GLN A 277 1.17 11.54 11.90
CA GLN A 277 2.00 12.62 12.42
C GLN A 277 1.77 13.95 11.70
N LEU A 278 0.88 13.96 10.70
CA LEU A 278 0.52 15.16 9.96
C LEU A 278 -0.60 15.92 10.66
N ALA A 279 -0.70 17.21 10.35
CA ALA A 279 -1.79 18.04 10.82
C ALA A 279 -3.12 17.56 10.24
N ASN A 280 -4.17 17.51 11.07
CA ASN A 280 -5.51 17.13 10.64
C ASN A 280 -6.13 18.26 9.85
N TRP A 281 -6.54 17.95 8.62
CA TRP A 281 -7.36 18.82 7.80
C TRP A 281 -8.81 18.36 7.95
N THR A 282 -9.62 19.18 8.61
CA THR A 282 -11.06 18.92 8.69
C THR A 282 -11.68 19.12 7.32
N ALA A 283 -12.21 18.04 6.74
CA ALA A 283 -12.93 18.12 5.48
C ALA A 283 -14.15 19.05 5.63
N SER A 284 -14.33 19.92 4.64
CA SER A 284 -15.43 20.89 4.58
C SER A 284 -16.71 20.27 4.00
N ASP A 285 -16.55 19.23 3.17
CA ASP A 285 -17.64 18.48 2.56
C ASP A 285 -18.09 17.28 3.43
N PRO A 286 -19.33 16.75 3.23
CA PRO A 286 -19.81 15.58 3.95
C PRO A 286 -18.93 14.33 3.72
N ALA A 287 -18.76 13.49 4.73
CA ALA A 287 -17.91 12.28 4.66
C ALA A 287 -18.31 11.29 3.55
N SER A 288 -19.57 11.30 3.11
CA SER A 288 -20.07 10.50 1.98
C SER A 288 -19.71 11.08 0.60
N SER A 289 -19.05 12.24 0.55
CA SER A 289 -18.66 12.93 -0.67
C SER A 289 -17.24 12.53 -1.09
N PRO A 290 -17.02 12.20 -2.38
CA PRO A 290 -15.68 12.06 -2.94
C PRO A 290 -14.72 13.20 -2.60
N ARG A 291 -15.24 14.44 -2.51
CA ARG A 291 -14.43 15.62 -2.21
C ARG A 291 -13.84 15.60 -0.80
N ALA A 292 -14.64 15.17 0.18
CA ALA A 292 -14.17 15.03 1.55
C ALA A 292 -13.02 14.01 1.64
N ALA A 293 -13.06 12.95 0.82
CA ALA A 293 -11.97 11.99 0.72
C ALA A 293 -10.68 12.62 0.15
N TYR A 294 -10.77 13.47 -0.88
CA TYR A 294 -9.59 14.20 -1.39
C TYR A 294 -8.98 15.12 -0.33
N GLU A 295 -9.83 15.90 0.37
CA GLU A 295 -9.37 16.79 1.43
C GLU A 295 -8.72 16.00 2.57
N GLN A 296 -9.34 14.88 2.96
CA GLN A 296 -8.86 14.01 4.03
C GLN A 296 -7.55 13.31 3.69
N MET A 297 -7.35 12.92 2.43
CA MET A 297 -6.15 12.20 1.97
C MET A 297 -5.04 13.13 1.47
N SER A 298 -5.34 14.43 1.33
CA SER A 298 -4.35 15.45 0.99
C SER A 298 -3.19 15.45 1.98
N GLY A 299 -1.97 15.31 1.46
CA GLY A 299 -0.75 15.28 2.25
C GLY A 299 -0.49 13.96 3.01
N LYS A 300 -1.48 13.07 3.14
CA LYS A 300 -1.32 11.77 3.85
C LYS A 300 -0.57 10.71 3.05
N THR A 301 -0.56 10.85 1.73
CA THR A 301 0.19 9.99 0.82
C THR A 301 0.53 10.75 -0.44
N SER A 302 1.72 10.51 -0.99
CA SER A 302 2.05 10.92 -2.36
C SER A 302 1.66 9.86 -3.39
N MET A 303 1.19 8.70 -2.92
CA MET A 303 0.98 7.48 -3.68
C MET A 303 -0.49 7.34 -4.08
N VAL A 304 -0.85 8.06 -5.13
CA VAL A 304 -2.21 8.08 -5.67
C VAL A 304 -2.22 7.52 -7.09
N ILE A 305 -3.16 6.62 -7.36
CA ILE A 305 -3.33 5.97 -8.67
C ILE A 305 -4.77 6.13 -9.12
N ALA A 306 -4.96 6.52 -10.39
CA ALA A 306 -6.25 6.42 -11.05
C ALA A 306 -6.30 5.14 -11.89
N ILE A 307 -7.30 4.29 -11.68
CA ILE A 307 -7.47 3.03 -12.42
C ILE A 307 -8.85 3.03 -13.10
N PRO A 308 -8.93 2.86 -14.43
CA PRO A 308 -10.21 2.72 -15.11
C PRO A 308 -10.92 1.45 -14.65
N MET A 309 -12.23 1.53 -14.41
CA MET A 309 -13.05 0.37 -14.04
C MET A 309 -13.16 -0.60 -15.23
N PHE A 310 -13.14 -0.08 -16.46
CA PHE A 310 -13.11 -0.88 -17.69
C PHE A 310 -11.94 -0.43 -18.58
N PRO A 311 -10.73 -0.95 -18.36
CA PRO A 311 -9.50 -0.54 -19.05
C PRO A 311 -9.51 -0.82 -20.57
N ASN A 312 -10.25 -1.86 -20.98
CA ASN A 312 -10.28 -2.35 -22.36
C ASN A 312 -11.54 -1.92 -23.15
N LEU A 313 -12.29 -0.91 -22.66
CA LEU A 313 -13.49 -0.34 -23.29
C LEU A 313 -13.29 1.08 -23.82
#